data_AF-A0A7X2NJR6-F1
#
_entry.id   AF-A0A7X2NJR6-F1
#
_cell.length_a   1.000
_cell.length_b   1.000
_cell.length_c   1.000
_cell.angle_alpha   90.00
_cell.angle_beta   90.00
_cell.angle_gamma   90.00
#
_symmetry.space_group_name_H-M   'P 1'
#
loop_
_entity.id
_entity.type
_entity.pdbx_description
1 polymer ?
#
loop_
_entity_poly.entity_id
_entity_poly.type
_entity_poly.pdbx_seq_one_letter_code
_entity_poly.pdbx_strand_id
1 'polypeptide(L)'
;MELYLTEKVRLGYRTGELIRMAAFALLGVIIAASVFEVDLEFDLGSVLAELFMLSMGVLCIWKGTLGPVRRQSASRLAHRLAECFFASPEPEISFDQLSRAIGGKNVERKVRHMIQKGYLENISLDTPNKRIMLTAFNKVAQKEQYETVTCPHCGGENVIRPGWASSCQYCGSKLI
;
A
#
# COMPACT_ATOMS: atom_id res chain seq x y z
N MET A 1 9.93 -0.70 -5.54
CA MET A 1 8.65 -1.06 -4.88
C MET A 1 7.94 0.12 -4.23
N GLU A 2 8.64 1.04 -3.56
CA GLU A 2 8.00 2.13 -2.79
C GLU A 2 7.32 3.23 -3.64
N LEU A 3 7.57 3.29 -4.94
CA LEU A 3 7.02 4.34 -5.82
C LEU A 3 5.49 4.33 -5.99
N TYR A 4 4.85 3.18 -5.79
CA TYR A 4 3.42 3.01 -6.06
C TYR A 4 2.56 2.88 -4.79
N LEU A 5 3.18 3.00 -3.60
CA LEU A 5 2.52 2.82 -2.31
C LEU A 5 2.51 4.12 -1.52
N THR A 6 1.38 4.41 -0.87
CA THR A 6 1.24 5.60 -0.04
C THR A 6 1.76 5.38 1.38
N GLU A 7 2.16 6.46 2.04
CA GLU A 7 2.64 6.43 3.44
C GLU A 7 1.57 5.87 4.41
N LYS A 8 0.28 6.03 4.05
CA LYS A 8 -0.86 5.47 4.78
C LYS A 8 -0.85 3.95 4.87
N VAL A 9 -0.37 3.25 3.83
CA VAL A 9 -0.22 1.79 3.84
C VAL A 9 0.96 1.39 4.74
N ARG A 10 2.01 2.21 4.76
CA ARG A 10 3.24 1.98 5.55
C ARG A 10 3.00 2.14 7.06
N LEU A 11 2.30 3.22 7.47
CA LEU A 11 2.05 3.54 8.88
C LEU A 11 0.84 2.81 9.48
N GLY A 12 -0.14 2.44 8.65
CA GLY A 12 -1.42 1.90 9.11
C GLY A 12 -1.35 0.53 9.78
N TYR A 13 -0.23 -0.19 9.65
CA TYR A 13 -0.04 -1.53 10.22
C TYR A 13 0.34 -1.48 11.72
N ARG A 14 1.34 -0.67 12.10
CA ARG A 14 1.96 -0.75 13.43
C ARG A 14 1.14 -0.05 14.53
N THR A 15 0.49 1.07 14.21
CA THR A 15 -0.23 1.88 15.19
C THR A 15 -1.59 1.29 15.59
N GLY A 16 -2.30 0.67 14.66
CA GLY A 16 -3.63 0.09 14.90
C GLY A 16 -3.62 -1.15 15.80
N GLU A 17 -2.60 -2.01 15.70
CA GLU A 17 -2.47 -3.18 16.58
C GLU A 17 -2.09 -2.80 18.00
N LEU A 18 -1.12 -1.88 18.18
CA LEU A 18 -0.66 -1.45 19.50
C LEU A 18 -1.75 -0.79 20.34
N ILE A 19 -2.51 0.15 19.74
CA ILE A 19 -3.62 0.83 20.42
C ILE A 19 -4.69 -0.18 20.85
N ARG A 20 -4.94 -1.19 20.04
CA ARG A 20 -5.95 -2.21 20.32
C ARG A 20 -5.51 -3.18 21.41
N MET A 21 -4.25 -3.62 21.41
CA MET A 21 -3.69 -4.45 22.47
C MET A 21 -3.70 -3.72 23.82
N ALA A 22 -3.37 -2.42 23.82
CA ALA A 22 -3.43 -1.58 25.01
C ALA A 22 -4.87 -1.44 25.55
N ALA A 23 -5.86 -1.24 24.66
CA ALA A 23 -7.27 -1.14 25.07
C ALA A 23 -7.81 -2.44 25.69
N PHE A 24 -7.42 -3.61 25.18
CA PHE A 24 -7.83 -4.90 25.77
C PHE A 24 -7.15 -5.19 27.11
N ALA A 25 -5.87 -4.83 27.25
CA ALA A 25 -5.17 -4.97 28.52
C ALA A 25 -5.83 -4.11 29.62
N LEU A 26 -6.19 -2.86 29.30
CA LEU A 26 -6.89 -1.97 30.24
C LEU A 26 -8.29 -2.48 30.61
N LEU A 27 -9.08 -2.94 29.63
CA LEU A 27 -10.41 -3.49 29.89
C LEU A 27 -10.34 -4.76 30.77
N GLY A 28 -9.37 -5.65 30.51
CA GLY A 28 -9.17 -6.85 31.32
C GLY A 28 -8.77 -6.53 32.77
N VAL A 29 -7.96 -5.50 32.98
CA VAL A 29 -7.59 -5.03 34.34
C VAL A 29 -8.80 -4.46 35.08
N ILE A 30 -9.66 -3.70 34.41
CA ILE A 30 -10.88 -3.13 35.03
C ILE A 30 -11.84 -4.25 35.46
N ILE A 31 -12.06 -5.25 34.61
CA ILE A 31 -12.92 -6.40 34.92
C ILE A 31 -12.34 -7.24 36.08
N ALA A 32 -11.02 -7.44 36.09
CA ALA A 32 -10.38 -8.16 37.18
C ALA A 32 -10.57 -7.41 38.52
N ALA A 33 -10.35 -6.09 38.53
CA ALA A 33 -10.51 -5.27 39.74
C ALA A 33 -11.94 -5.29 40.29
N SER A 34 -12.96 -5.25 39.42
CA SER A 34 -14.36 -5.28 39.86
C SER A 34 -14.80 -6.61 40.48
N VAL A 35 -14.13 -7.73 40.15
CA VAL A 35 -14.46 -9.06 40.73
C VAL A 35 -13.86 -9.25 42.12
N PHE A 36 -12.75 -8.57 42.45
CA PHE A 36 -12.07 -8.73 43.74
C PHE A 36 -12.68 -7.89 44.88
N GLU A 37 -13.57 -6.93 44.59
CA GLU A 37 -14.19 -6.05 45.60
C GLU A 37 -15.59 -6.47 46.08
N VAL A 38 -16.16 -7.58 45.58
CA VAL A 38 -17.57 -7.91 45.87
C VAL A 38 -17.68 -8.96 46.99
N ASP A 39 -17.98 -8.49 48.21
CA ASP A 39 -18.67 -9.30 49.21
C ASP A 39 -20.05 -9.71 48.67
N LEU A 40 -20.39 -10.98 48.87
CA LEU A 40 -21.35 -11.78 48.11
C LEU A 40 -22.83 -11.48 48.39
N GLU A 41 -23.32 -10.26 48.13
CA GLU A 41 -24.77 -9.98 48.06
C GLU A 41 -25.24 -9.93 46.60
N PHE A 42 -26.01 -10.95 46.20
CA PHE A 42 -26.44 -11.19 44.82
C PHE A 42 -27.52 -10.20 44.38
N ASP A 43 -27.10 -9.01 44.00
CA ASP A 43 -28.00 -7.98 43.46
C ASP A 43 -28.20 -8.18 41.96
N LEU A 44 -29.46 -8.28 41.51
CA LEU A 44 -29.81 -8.53 40.10
C LEU A 44 -29.22 -7.45 39.17
N GLY A 45 -29.06 -6.23 39.69
CA GLY A 45 -28.40 -5.11 39.00
C GLY A 45 -26.91 -5.35 38.72
N SER A 46 -26.19 -6.01 39.63
CA SER A 46 -24.78 -6.35 39.47
C SER A 46 -24.58 -7.35 38.33
N VAL A 47 -25.39 -8.42 38.32
CA VAL A 47 -25.35 -9.46 37.27
C VAL A 47 -25.69 -8.89 35.88
N LEU A 48 -26.68 -7.99 35.80
CA LEU A 48 -27.03 -7.32 34.54
C LEU A 48 -25.93 -6.38 34.04
N ALA A 49 -25.25 -5.67 34.95
CA ALA A 49 -24.12 -4.81 34.60
C ALA A 49 -22.92 -5.60 34.06
N GLU A 50 -22.60 -6.75 34.66
CA GLU A 50 -21.54 -7.64 34.16
C GLU A 50 -21.85 -8.21 32.76
N LEU A 51 -23.07 -8.68 32.54
CA LEU A 51 -23.51 -9.17 31.22
C LEU A 51 -23.45 -8.06 30.16
N PHE A 52 -23.84 -6.83 30.51
CA PHE A 52 -23.74 -5.69 29.61
C PHE A 52 -22.29 -5.38 29.26
N MET A 53 -21.38 -5.35 30.24
CA MET A 53 -19.96 -5.10 30.03
C MET A 53 -19.29 -6.20 29.18
N LEU A 54 -19.64 -7.47 29.39
CA LEU A 54 -19.18 -8.58 28.56
C LEU A 54 -19.69 -8.45 27.12
N SER A 55 -20.96 -8.10 26.92
CA SER A 55 -21.54 -7.93 25.58
C SER A 55 -20.90 -6.77 24.80
N MET A 56 -20.61 -5.65 25.47
CA MET A 56 -19.88 -4.52 24.91
C MET A 56 -18.42 -4.87 24.61
N GLY A 57 -17.78 -5.66 25.48
CA GLY A 57 -16.46 -6.24 25.24
C GLY A 57 -16.42 -7.07 23.96
N VAL A 58 -17.39 -7.98 23.76
CA VAL A 58 -17.49 -8.80 22.55
C VAL A 58 -17.73 -7.95 21.30
N LEU A 59 -18.60 -6.93 21.37
CA LEU A 59 -18.84 -6.00 20.24
C LEU A 59 -17.59 -5.19 19.88
N CYS A 60 -16.84 -4.72 20.88
CA CYS A 60 -15.56 -4.03 20.69
C CYS A 60 -14.50 -4.96 20.09
N ILE A 61 -14.43 -6.23 20.53
CA ILE A 61 -13.58 -7.25 19.91
C ILE A 61 -13.99 -7.46 18.46
N TRP A 62 -15.28 -7.60 18.17
CA TRP A 62 -15.76 -7.92 16.83
C TRP A 62 -15.55 -6.79 15.84
N LYS A 63 -15.92 -5.55 16.19
CA LYS A 63 -15.61 -4.36 15.36
C LYS A 63 -14.11 -4.09 15.29
N GLY A 64 -13.41 -4.30 16.40
CA GLY A 64 -11.97 -4.13 16.52
C GLY A 64 -11.15 -5.20 15.81
N THR A 65 -11.71 -6.37 15.47
CA THR A 65 -11.02 -7.43 14.69
C THR A 65 -11.33 -7.36 13.21
N LEU A 66 -12.60 -7.13 12.83
CA LEU A 66 -12.98 -7.07 11.41
C LEU A 66 -12.38 -5.88 10.65
N GLY A 67 -12.34 -4.71 11.28
CA GLY A 67 -11.78 -3.49 10.69
C GLY A 67 -10.31 -3.65 10.27
N PRO A 68 -9.40 -3.99 11.20
CA PRO A 68 -7.99 -4.15 10.89
C PRO A 68 -7.68 -5.38 10.05
N VAL A 69 -8.41 -6.49 10.17
CA VAL A 69 -8.22 -7.67 9.27
C VAL A 69 -8.52 -7.28 7.82
N ARG A 70 -9.60 -6.53 7.57
CA ARG A 70 -9.90 -5.99 6.25
C ARG A 70 -8.86 -4.97 5.77
N ARG A 71 -8.28 -4.19 6.69
CA ARG A 71 -7.22 -3.22 6.39
C ARG A 71 -5.89 -3.90 6.06
N GLN A 72 -5.57 -4.99 6.76
CA GLN A 72 -4.38 -5.79 6.56
C GLN A 72 -4.44 -6.57 5.25
N SER A 73 -5.59 -7.16 4.92
CA SER A 73 -5.77 -7.83 3.63
C SER A 73 -5.68 -6.84 2.47
N ALA A 74 -6.24 -5.63 2.62
CA ALA A 74 -6.13 -4.57 1.62
C ALA A 74 -4.68 -4.07 1.45
N SER A 75 -3.92 -3.92 2.53
CA SER A 75 -2.50 -3.56 2.49
C SER A 75 -1.66 -4.62 1.78
N ARG A 76 -1.83 -5.92 2.12
CA ARG A 76 -1.14 -7.02 1.43
C ARG A 76 -1.45 -7.04 -0.06
N LEU A 77 -2.70 -6.76 -0.43
CA LEU A 77 -3.12 -6.66 -1.83
C LEU A 77 -2.46 -5.46 -2.52
N ALA A 78 -2.37 -4.31 -1.86
CA ALA A 78 -1.66 -3.14 -2.38
C ALA A 78 -0.17 -3.43 -2.60
N HIS A 79 0.49 -4.16 -1.69
CA HIS A 79 1.88 -4.59 -1.86
C HIS A 79 2.05 -5.52 -3.08
N ARG A 80 1.21 -6.55 -3.23
CA ARG A 80 1.25 -7.43 -4.41
C ARG A 80 1.01 -6.69 -5.71
N LEU A 81 0.09 -5.71 -5.71
CA LEU A 81 -0.15 -4.84 -6.86
C LEU A 81 1.09 -4.01 -7.20
N ALA A 82 1.69 -3.36 -6.21
CA ALA A 82 2.89 -2.55 -6.39
C ALA A 82 4.09 -3.38 -6.87
N GLU A 83 4.23 -4.62 -6.41
CA GLU A 83 5.21 -5.60 -6.91
C GLU A 83 4.98 -5.92 -8.39
N CYS A 84 3.73 -6.21 -8.78
CA CYS A 84 3.39 -6.48 -10.18
C CYS A 84 3.66 -5.26 -11.08
N PHE A 85 3.36 -4.06 -10.59
CA PHE A 85 3.62 -2.81 -11.32
C PHE A 85 5.11 -2.52 -11.45
N PHE A 86 5.91 -2.85 -10.43
CA PHE A 86 7.36 -2.68 -10.48
C PHE A 86 8.05 -3.72 -11.37
N ALA A 87 7.53 -4.95 -11.44
CA ALA A 87 8.07 -6.01 -12.29
C ALA A 87 7.65 -5.89 -13.76
N SER A 88 6.71 -4.99 -14.09
CA SER A 88 6.24 -4.81 -15.46
C SER A 88 7.29 -4.10 -16.33
N PRO A 89 7.69 -4.69 -17.47
CA PRO A 89 8.61 -4.05 -18.41
C PRO A 89 7.94 -2.94 -19.23
N GLU A 90 6.61 -2.94 -19.31
CA GLU A 90 5.83 -1.98 -20.10
C GLU A 90 5.16 -0.91 -19.20
N PRO A 91 5.03 0.35 -19.69
CA PRO A 91 4.35 1.44 -18.99
C PRO A 91 2.84 1.25 -18.89
N GLU A 92 2.28 0.33 -19.68
CA GLU A 92 0.87 -0.04 -19.70
C GLU A 92 0.70 -1.48 -19.25
N ILE A 93 -0.28 -1.72 -18.37
CA ILE A 93 -0.61 -3.07 -17.90
C ILE A 93 -2.08 -3.34 -18.19
N SER A 94 -2.32 -4.44 -18.88
CA SER A 94 -3.69 -4.95 -19.12
C SER A 94 -4.27 -5.57 -17.85
N PHE A 95 -5.58 -5.42 -17.62
CA PHE A 95 -6.23 -6.08 -16.48
C PHE A 95 -6.16 -7.62 -16.56
N ASP A 96 -6.00 -8.19 -17.76
CA ASP A 96 -5.89 -9.65 -17.96
C ASP A 96 -4.53 -10.21 -17.55
N GLN A 97 -3.46 -9.44 -17.69
CA GLN A 97 -2.16 -9.82 -17.12
C GLN A 97 -2.19 -9.67 -15.59
N LEU A 98 -2.80 -8.59 -15.10
CA LEU A 98 -2.91 -8.36 -13.66
C LEU A 98 -3.79 -9.41 -12.96
N SER A 99 -4.86 -9.86 -13.61
CA SER A 99 -5.75 -10.90 -13.08
C SER A 99 -5.04 -12.26 -12.98
N ARG A 100 -4.15 -12.57 -13.93
CA ARG A 100 -3.27 -13.74 -13.89
C ARG A 100 -2.24 -13.66 -12.78
N ALA A 101 -1.60 -12.50 -12.58
CA ALA A 101 -0.57 -12.32 -11.56
C ALA A 101 -1.10 -12.37 -10.13
N ILE A 102 -2.26 -11.75 -9.87
CA ILE A 102 -2.80 -11.62 -8.51
C ILE A 102 -3.77 -12.76 -8.15
N GLY A 103 -4.33 -13.43 -9.17
CA GLY A 103 -5.29 -14.51 -9.00
C GLY A 103 -6.60 -14.00 -8.41
N GLY A 104 -7.59 -13.71 -9.26
CA GLY A 104 -8.93 -13.41 -8.75
C GLY A 104 -9.88 -12.77 -9.75
N LYS A 105 -11.18 -12.91 -9.44
CA LYS A 105 -12.27 -12.23 -10.15
C LYS A 105 -12.35 -10.76 -9.72
N ASN A 106 -12.80 -9.87 -10.62
CA ASN A 106 -13.04 -8.45 -10.36
C ASN A 106 -11.79 -7.64 -9.95
N VAL A 107 -10.63 -7.90 -10.57
CA VAL A 107 -9.38 -7.17 -10.29
C VAL A 107 -9.54 -5.67 -10.52
N GLU A 108 -10.23 -5.26 -11.58
CA GLU A 108 -10.51 -3.85 -11.86
C GLU A 108 -11.18 -3.14 -10.67
N ARG A 109 -12.24 -3.73 -10.10
CA ARG A 109 -12.94 -3.18 -8.94
C ARG A 109 -12.01 -3.06 -7.73
N LYS A 110 -11.14 -4.06 -7.52
CA LYS A 110 -10.17 -4.04 -6.41
C LYS A 110 -9.14 -2.94 -6.59
N VAL A 111 -8.56 -2.79 -7.79
CA VAL A 111 -7.59 -1.73 -8.10
C VAL A 111 -8.23 -0.35 -7.92
N ARG A 112 -9.43 -0.14 -8.48
CA ARG A 112 -10.20 1.10 -8.30
C ARG A 112 -10.46 1.41 -6.83
N HIS A 113 -10.82 0.39 -6.04
CA HIS A 113 -11.03 0.54 -4.60
C HIS A 113 -9.73 0.95 -3.87
N MET A 114 -8.58 0.38 -4.25
CA MET A 114 -7.29 0.72 -3.63
C MET A 114 -6.84 2.15 -3.97
N ILE A 115 -7.11 2.61 -5.19
CA ILE A 115 -6.86 4.00 -5.59
C ILE A 115 -7.78 4.95 -4.82
N GLN A 116 -9.08 4.67 -4.73
CA GLN A 116 -10.05 5.47 -3.96
C GLN A 116 -9.71 5.53 -2.46
N LYS A 117 -9.14 4.46 -1.89
CA LYS A 117 -8.70 4.43 -0.49
C LYS A 117 -7.39 5.19 -0.26
N GLY A 118 -6.72 5.62 -1.32
CA GLY A 118 -5.41 6.26 -1.28
C GLY A 118 -4.33 5.30 -0.81
N TYR A 119 -4.37 4.05 -1.26
CA TYR A 119 -3.33 3.04 -0.99
C TYR A 119 -2.34 2.88 -2.13
N LEU A 120 -2.75 3.28 -3.33
CA LEU A 120 -1.92 3.30 -4.53
C LEU A 120 -1.84 4.73 -5.06
N GLU A 121 -0.65 5.15 -5.44
CA GLU A 121 -0.35 6.45 -6.04
C GLU A 121 0.48 6.27 -7.32
N ASN A 122 0.54 7.32 -8.14
CA ASN A 122 1.28 7.34 -9.40
C ASN A 122 0.77 6.35 -10.46
N ILE A 123 -0.55 6.14 -10.50
CA ILE A 123 -1.25 5.24 -11.42
C ILE A 123 -2.48 5.96 -11.98
N SER A 124 -2.67 5.89 -13.30
CA SER A 124 -3.89 6.35 -13.97
C SER A 124 -4.63 5.18 -14.62
N LEU A 125 -5.96 5.16 -14.45
CA LEU A 125 -6.85 4.14 -15.02
C LEU A 125 -7.40 4.63 -16.35
N ASP A 126 -7.04 3.95 -17.43
CA ASP A 126 -7.67 4.17 -18.73
C ASP A 126 -8.90 3.27 -18.84
N THR A 127 -10.05 3.86 -18.49
CA THR A 127 -11.35 3.18 -18.43
C THR A 127 -11.83 2.66 -19.80
N PRO A 128 -11.72 3.40 -20.93
CA PRO A 128 -12.15 2.88 -22.24
C PRO A 128 -11.33 1.69 -22.72
N ASN A 129 -10.00 1.70 -22.54
CA ASN A 129 -9.12 0.64 -23.04
C ASN A 129 -8.90 -0.50 -22.03
N LYS A 130 -9.45 -0.40 -20.82
CA LYS A 130 -9.24 -1.37 -19.73
C LYS A 130 -7.75 -1.59 -19.46
N ARG A 131 -7.00 -0.50 -19.34
CA ARG A 131 -5.55 -0.51 -19.06
C ARG A 131 -5.22 0.35 -17.86
N ILE A 132 -4.12 -0.01 -17.22
CA ILE A 132 -3.52 0.74 -16.13
C ILE A 132 -2.25 1.38 -16.69
N MET A 133 -2.16 2.71 -16.65
CA MET A 133 -0.96 3.43 -17.04
C MET A 133 -0.16 3.81 -15.79
N LEU A 134 1.12 3.45 -15.79
CA LEU A 134 2.02 3.72 -14.67
C LEU A 134 2.66 5.10 -14.84
N THR A 135 2.11 6.12 -14.19
CA THR A 135 2.57 7.51 -14.34
C THR A 135 3.98 7.74 -13.79
N ALA A 136 4.39 6.96 -12.78
CA ALA A 136 5.75 6.98 -12.24
C ALA A 136 6.80 6.22 -13.07
N PHE A 137 6.39 5.44 -14.08
CA PHE A 137 7.31 4.72 -14.97
C PHE A 137 8.34 5.67 -15.61
N ASN A 138 7.89 6.87 -16.01
CA ASN A 138 8.73 7.91 -16.60
C ASN A 138 9.80 8.46 -15.64
N LYS A 139 9.61 8.47 -14.32
CA LYS A 139 10.58 9.05 -13.37
C LYS A 139 11.72 8.11 -13.01
N VAL A 140 11.49 6.79 -13.04
CA VAL A 140 12.55 5.79 -12.84
C VAL A 140 13.33 5.60 -14.14
N ALA A 141 12.65 5.46 -15.28
CA ALA A 141 13.30 5.31 -16.58
C ALA A 141 14.10 6.54 -17.02
N GLN A 142 13.65 7.78 -16.72
CA GLN A 142 14.41 8.98 -17.09
C GLN A 142 15.67 9.21 -16.24
N LYS A 143 15.73 8.69 -15.00
CA LYS A 143 16.86 8.92 -14.10
C LYS A 143 18.03 7.95 -14.33
N GLU A 144 17.77 6.81 -14.98
CA GLU A 144 18.78 5.75 -15.24
C GLU A 144 19.22 5.64 -16.71
N GLN A 145 18.58 6.35 -17.65
CA GLN A 145 18.85 6.13 -19.09
C GLN A 145 19.66 7.20 -19.80
N TYR A 146 19.96 8.34 -19.18
CA TYR A 146 20.58 9.44 -19.91
C TYR A 146 21.66 10.13 -19.07
N GLU A 147 22.91 9.95 -19.48
CA GLU A 147 24.05 10.70 -18.95
C GLU A 147 24.38 11.85 -19.88
N THR A 148 24.63 13.02 -19.29
CA THR A 148 25.15 14.16 -20.04
C THR A 148 26.66 14.01 -20.17
N VAL A 149 27.12 13.72 -21.39
CA VAL A 149 28.54 13.58 -21.72
C VAL A 149 28.98 14.77 -22.57
N THR A 150 30.06 15.41 -22.15
CA THR A 150 30.70 16.48 -22.92
C THR A 150 31.53 15.88 -24.05
N CYS A 151 31.31 16.35 -25.28
CA CYS A 151 32.06 15.89 -26.43
C CYS A 151 33.55 16.29 -26.31
N PRO A 152 34.50 15.36 -26.42
CA PRO A 152 35.93 15.68 -26.31
C PRO A 152 36.45 16.50 -27.51
N HIS A 153 35.72 16.54 -28.62
CA HIS A 153 36.16 17.20 -29.85
C HIS A 153 35.62 18.64 -30.00
N CYS A 154 34.38 18.91 -29.58
CA CYS A 154 33.76 20.22 -29.72
C CYS A 154 33.36 20.88 -28.38
N GLY A 155 33.48 20.17 -27.25
CA GLY A 155 33.06 20.67 -25.94
C GLY A 155 31.54 20.75 -25.75
N GLY A 156 30.73 20.31 -26.72
CA GLY A 156 29.27 20.34 -26.62
C GLY A 156 28.72 19.26 -25.68
N GLU A 157 27.76 19.62 -24.82
CA GLU A 157 27.05 18.67 -23.97
C GLU A 157 26.05 17.84 -24.78
N ASN A 158 26.12 16.51 -24.65
CA ASN A 158 25.23 15.59 -25.34
C ASN A 158 24.61 14.64 -24.32
N VAL A 159 23.33 14.34 -24.50
CA VAL A 159 22.60 13.42 -23.62
C VAL A 159 22.63 12.04 -24.28
N ILE A 160 23.33 11.08 -23.68
CA ILE A 160 23.58 9.76 -24.26
C ILE A 160 23.05 8.64 -23.36
N ARG A 161 22.69 7.49 -23.96
CA ARG A 161 22.40 6.26 -23.22
C ARG A 161 23.71 5.52 -22.91
N PRO A 162 23.99 5.19 -21.64
CA PRO A 162 25.19 4.44 -21.30
C PRO A 162 25.21 3.08 -22.02
N GLY A 163 26.35 2.75 -22.64
CA GLY A 163 26.55 1.50 -23.39
C GLY A 163 26.08 1.50 -24.85
N TRP A 164 25.58 2.63 -25.38
CA TRP A 164 25.20 2.75 -26.79
C TRP A 164 26.13 3.73 -27.51
N ALA A 165 26.67 3.31 -28.66
CA ALA A 165 27.43 4.20 -29.53
C ALA A 165 26.49 5.30 -30.06
N SER A 166 26.75 6.55 -29.67
CA SER A 166 26.00 7.71 -30.15
C SER A 166 26.94 8.71 -30.82
N SER A 167 26.40 9.57 -31.67
CA SER A 167 27.18 10.62 -32.35
C SER A 167 26.87 11.96 -31.72
N CYS A 168 27.88 12.80 -31.58
CA CYS A 168 27.71 14.18 -31.12
C CYS A 168 26.76 14.93 -32.05
N GLN A 169 25.74 15.58 -31.48
CA GLN A 169 24.75 16.35 -32.24
C GLN A 169 25.35 17.57 -32.95
N TYR A 170 26.49 18.07 -32.47
CA TYR A 170 27.13 19.28 -32.97
C TYR A 170 28.19 19.01 -34.05
N CYS A 171 29.05 18.01 -33.84
CA CYS A 171 30.18 17.74 -34.74
C CYS A 171 30.17 16.36 -35.38
N GLY A 172 29.19 15.50 -35.05
CA GLY A 172 29.06 14.15 -35.61
C GLY A 172 30.13 13.15 -35.14
N SER A 173 31.06 13.56 -34.26
CA SER A 173 32.06 12.65 -33.70
C SER A 173 31.40 11.55 -32.87
N LYS A 174 31.93 10.33 -32.91
CA LYS A 174 31.45 9.24 -32.04
C LYS A 174 31.71 9.57 -30.57
N LEU A 175 30.67 9.45 -29.76
CA LEU A 175 30.71 9.51 -28.30
C LEU A 175 30.65 8.05 -27.80
N ILE A 176 31.67 7.67 -27.03
CA ILE A 176 31.84 6.35 -26.44
C ILE A 176 31.75 6.51 -24.93
#